data_AF-G0HKN6-F1
#
_entry.id   AF-G0HKN6-F1
#
_cell.length_a   1.000
_cell.length_b   1.000
_cell.length_c   1.000
_cell.angle_alpha   90.00
_cell.angle_beta   90.00
_cell.angle_gamma   90.00
#
_symmetry.space_group_name_H-M   'P 1'
#
loop_
_entity.id
_entity.type
_entity.pdbx_description
1 polymer ?
#
loop_
_entity_poly.entity_id
_entity_poly.type
_entity_poly.pdbx_seq_one_letter_code
_entity_poly.pdbx_strand_id
1 'polypeptide(L)'
;MKAFPFIAVVSLVLVSLLILSSGEKYRVEVEAHFDSPMKFGGAELMAGYPNDVTHVALFKFRRSGGGERDFRLVRAFDLPVDYVVAEIRDGDLLYCRATFEDGHFVLDDGHCFPTLEDALRRRITLSSCINGTYLGYKIERNSIVYFLFRASNETTCVNESVEVLGRTWGIFVEITGTNGTLICPVEVINGTYLTDEVVAVDEGRCG
;
A
#
# COMPACT_ATOMS: atom_id res chain seq x y z
N MET A 1 -40.91 35.26 22.74
CA MET A 1 -40.61 34.34 21.63
C MET A 1 -39.41 34.87 20.82
N LYS A 2 -38.17 34.61 21.25
CA LYS A 2 -36.93 34.94 20.49
C LYS A 2 -35.84 33.86 20.57
N ALA A 3 -36.04 32.82 21.38
CA ALA A 3 -35.06 31.73 21.58
C ALA A 3 -35.17 30.59 20.56
N PHE A 4 -36.32 30.44 19.88
CA PHE A 4 -36.57 29.35 18.93
C PHE A 4 -35.65 29.33 17.69
N PRO A 5 -35.36 30.46 17.01
CA PRO A 5 -34.49 30.41 15.83
C PRO A 5 -33.03 30.14 16.20
N PHE A 6 -32.58 30.53 17.39
CA PHE A 6 -31.22 30.26 17.87
C PHE A 6 -30.99 28.78 18.16
N ILE A 7 -31.96 28.10 18.78
CA ILE A 7 -31.86 26.67 19.07
C ILE A 7 -31.83 25.85 17.78
N ALA A 8 -32.67 26.20 16.79
CA ALA A 8 -32.69 25.51 15.50
C ALA A 8 -31.37 25.64 14.74
N VAL A 9 -30.74 26.82 14.75
CA VAL A 9 -29.44 27.04 14.08
C VAL A 9 -28.32 26.29 14.79
N VAL A 10 -28.28 26.31 16.13
CA VAL A 10 -27.27 25.58 16.91
C VAL A 10 -27.42 24.06 16.72
N SER A 11 -28.64 23.54 16.72
CA SER A 11 -28.90 22.12 16.46
C SER A 11 -28.53 21.70 15.03
N LEU A 12 -28.81 22.54 14.02
CA LEU A 12 -28.42 22.24 12.64
C LEU A 12 -26.89 22.23 12.48
N VAL A 13 -26.19 23.18 13.11
CA VAL A 13 -24.72 23.22 13.12
C VAL A 13 -24.14 22.00 13.84
N LEU A 14 -24.70 21.60 14.98
CA LEU A 14 -24.26 20.41 15.71
C LEU A 14 -24.47 19.12 14.90
N VAL A 15 -25.63 18.99 14.24
CA VAL A 15 -25.97 17.83 13.41
C VAL A 15 -25.06 17.77 12.18
N SER A 16 -24.80 18.91 11.52
CA SER A 16 -23.84 18.98 10.41
C SER A 16 -22.42 18.61 10.86
N LEU A 17 -21.98 19.07 12.03
CA LEU A 17 -20.69 18.69 12.64
C LEU A 17 -20.62 17.20 13.01
N LEU A 18 -21.72 16.61 13.50
CA LEU A 18 -21.82 15.18 13.82
C LEU A 18 -21.83 14.30 12.56
N ILE A 19 -22.46 14.75 11.48
CA ILE A 19 -22.46 14.05 10.19
C ILE A 19 -21.09 14.17 9.52
N LEU A 20 -20.41 15.32 9.64
CA LEU A 20 -19.04 15.52 9.17
C LEU A 20 -17.99 14.74 9.99
N SER A 21 -18.24 14.49 11.29
CA SER A 21 -17.34 13.71 12.15
C SER A 21 -17.60 12.19 12.10
N SER A 22 -18.73 11.78 11.53
CA SER A 22 -19.07 10.38 11.23
C SER A 22 -18.46 9.93 9.90
N GLY A 23 -17.23 10.35 9.59
CA GLY A 23 -16.46 9.72 8.52
C GLY A 23 -16.30 8.24 8.84
N GLU A 24 -16.53 7.37 7.84
CA GLU A 24 -16.27 5.94 7.96
C GLU A 24 -14.85 5.73 8.50
N LYS A 25 -14.75 5.04 9.65
CA LYS A 25 -13.47 4.76 10.28
C LYS A 25 -13.01 3.36 9.89
N TYR A 26 -11.81 3.26 9.35
CA TYR A 26 -11.20 2.01 8.94
C TYR A 26 -10.47 1.40 10.13
N ARG A 27 -11.08 0.34 10.69
CA ARG A 27 -10.50 -0.39 11.81
C ARG A 27 -9.37 -1.29 11.31
N VAL A 28 -8.21 -1.16 11.94
CA VAL A 28 -7.03 -1.99 11.73
C VAL A 28 -6.73 -2.71 13.05
N GLU A 29 -6.62 -4.02 12.97
CA GLU A 29 -6.21 -4.89 14.06
C GLU A 29 -4.79 -5.39 13.79
N VAL A 30 -3.91 -5.20 14.77
CA VAL A 30 -2.49 -5.49 14.69
C VAL A 30 -2.09 -6.36 15.87
N GLU A 31 -1.53 -7.52 15.57
CA GLU A 31 -0.81 -8.35 16.52
C GLU A 31 0.69 -8.09 16.33
N ALA A 32 1.43 -7.89 17.42
CA ALA A 32 2.86 -7.61 17.35
C ALA A 32 3.63 -8.50 18.31
N HIS A 33 4.69 -9.13 17.83
CA HIS A 33 5.53 -10.07 18.56
C HIS A 33 7.00 -9.68 18.40
N PHE A 34 7.60 -9.16 19.48
CA PHE A 34 9.01 -8.73 19.46
C PHE A 34 9.88 -9.60 20.37
N ASP A 35 11.10 -9.90 19.93
CA ASP A 35 12.10 -10.66 20.68
C ASP A 35 12.50 -9.94 21.98
N SER A 36 12.50 -8.62 21.93
CA SER A 36 12.89 -7.75 23.04
C SER A 36 11.71 -6.92 23.56
N PRO A 37 11.63 -6.67 24.88
CA PRO A 37 10.59 -5.82 25.44
C PRO A 37 10.57 -4.40 24.84
N MET A 38 9.39 -3.98 24.42
CA MET A 38 9.10 -2.70 23.78
C MET A 38 8.09 -1.89 24.60
N LYS A 39 8.08 -0.58 24.39
CA LYS A 39 6.98 0.30 24.79
C LYS A 39 6.31 0.83 23.54
N PHE A 40 4.99 0.67 23.47
CA PHE A 40 4.18 1.27 22.43
C PHE A 40 4.05 2.78 22.65
N GLY A 41 4.40 3.56 21.63
CA GLY A 41 4.46 5.02 21.65
C GLY A 41 3.30 5.72 20.94
N GLY A 42 2.46 4.99 20.20
CA GLY A 42 1.35 5.55 19.43
C GLY A 42 1.28 5.01 18.02
N ALA A 43 0.23 5.37 17.29
CA ALA A 43 0.09 5.04 15.88
C ALA A 43 -0.34 6.31 15.12
N GLU A 44 0.15 6.46 13.90
CA GLU A 44 -0.21 7.55 13.00
C GLU A 44 -0.51 7.02 11.60
N LEU A 45 -1.34 7.76 10.86
CA LEU A 45 -1.62 7.48 9.47
C LEU A 45 -0.80 8.43 8.59
N MET A 46 0.00 7.86 7.71
CA MET A 46 0.67 8.56 6.62
C MET A 46 -0.14 8.38 5.35
N ALA A 47 -1.10 9.29 5.14
CA ALA A 47 -1.95 9.29 3.95
C ALA A 47 -1.17 9.83 2.74
N GLY A 48 -1.26 9.12 1.60
CA GLY A 48 -0.61 9.52 0.36
C GLY A 48 0.91 9.34 0.36
N TYR A 49 1.43 8.40 1.16
CA TYR A 49 2.86 8.08 1.22
C TYR A 49 3.10 6.61 0.84
N PRO A 50 4.06 6.30 -0.04
CA PRO A 50 4.99 7.21 -0.71
C PRO A 50 4.40 7.85 -1.99
N ASN A 51 3.15 7.53 -2.32
CA ASN A 51 2.43 8.06 -3.46
C ASN A 51 0.96 8.32 -3.07
N ASP A 52 0.25 9.08 -3.90
CA ASP A 52 -1.11 9.59 -3.63
C ASP A 52 -2.15 8.51 -3.29
N VAL A 53 -1.88 7.24 -3.60
CA VAL A 53 -2.82 6.12 -3.48
C VAL A 53 -2.45 5.15 -2.37
N THR A 54 -1.30 5.34 -1.72
CA THR A 54 -0.83 4.47 -0.64
C THR A 54 -1.07 5.13 0.71
N HIS A 55 -1.62 4.37 1.65
CA HIS A 55 -1.89 4.80 3.02
C HIS A 55 -1.20 3.87 4.01
N VAL A 56 -0.26 4.40 4.78
CA VAL A 56 0.56 3.63 5.72
C VAL A 56 0.15 3.93 7.15
N ALA A 57 -0.24 2.92 7.91
CA ALA A 57 -0.38 3.03 9.36
C ALA A 57 0.96 2.71 10.03
N LEU A 58 1.59 3.73 10.62
CA LEU A 58 2.87 3.61 11.29
C LEU A 58 2.66 3.46 12.80
N PHE A 59 3.02 2.31 13.35
CA PHE A 59 2.95 1.99 14.77
C PHE A 59 4.32 2.19 15.42
N LYS A 60 4.41 3.09 16.40
CA LYS A 60 5.68 3.51 16.98
C LYS A 60 5.99 2.69 18.23
N PHE A 61 7.19 2.12 18.28
CA PHE A 61 7.71 1.33 19.38
C PHE A 61 9.09 1.83 19.81
N ARG A 62 9.43 1.62 21.07
CA ARG A 62 10.76 1.90 21.61
C ARG A 62 11.23 0.78 22.51
N ARG A 63 12.46 0.31 22.33
CA ARG A 63 13.01 -0.73 23.20
C ARG A 63 13.11 -0.25 24.65
N SER A 64 12.63 -1.07 25.58
CA SER A 64 12.61 -0.75 27.01
C SER A 64 12.58 -2.02 27.84
N GLY A 65 13.57 -2.23 28.71
CA GLY A 65 13.66 -3.45 29.54
C GLY A 65 12.49 -3.68 30.51
N GLY A 66 11.61 -2.69 30.71
CA GLY A 66 10.34 -2.83 31.46
C GLY A 66 9.09 -2.76 30.58
N GLY A 67 9.23 -3.05 29.29
CA GLY A 67 8.15 -3.09 28.31
C GLY A 67 7.49 -4.46 28.17
N GLU A 68 6.66 -4.60 27.15
CA GLU A 68 5.98 -5.83 26.75
C GLU A 68 6.59 -6.35 25.44
N ARG A 69 6.51 -7.66 25.20
CA ARG A 69 6.97 -8.29 23.94
C ARG A 69 5.83 -8.48 22.95
N ASP A 70 4.65 -8.79 23.47
CA ASP A 70 3.47 -9.11 22.69
C ASP A 70 2.43 -8.01 22.85
N PHE A 71 1.87 -7.54 21.75
CA PHE A 71 0.83 -6.51 21.74
C PHE A 71 -0.34 -6.95 20.88
N ARG A 72 -1.54 -6.60 21.32
CA ARG A 72 -2.74 -6.61 20.48
C ARG A 72 -3.33 -5.21 20.44
N LEU A 73 -3.20 -4.57 19.28
CA LEU A 73 -3.54 -3.16 19.09
C LEU A 73 -4.67 -3.03 18.09
N VAL A 74 -5.72 -2.31 18.48
CA VAL A 74 -6.81 -1.95 17.58
C VAL A 74 -6.79 -0.44 17.40
N ARG A 75 -6.74 0.02 16.15
CA ARG A 75 -6.78 1.44 15.79
C ARG A 75 -7.81 1.68 14.69
N ALA A 76 -8.32 2.89 14.66
CA ALA A 76 -9.32 3.33 13.70
C ALA A 76 -8.78 4.57 12.99
N PHE A 77 -8.71 4.50 11.67
CA PHE A 77 -8.14 5.55 10.83
C PHE A 77 -9.20 6.18 9.92
N ASP A 78 -8.95 7.40 9.47
CA ASP A 78 -9.85 8.16 8.60
C ASP A 78 -9.86 7.68 7.13
N LEU A 79 -8.88 6.88 6.75
CA LEU A 79 -8.71 6.35 5.40
C LEU A 79 -8.40 4.84 5.47
N PRO A 80 -8.69 4.07 4.41
CA PRO A 80 -8.30 2.67 4.33
C PRO A 80 -6.78 2.57 4.45
N VAL A 81 -6.30 1.56 5.15
CA VAL A 81 -4.86 1.33 5.34
C VAL A 81 -4.42 0.25 4.38
N ASP A 82 -3.44 0.57 3.54
CA ASP A 82 -2.82 -0.40 2.64
C ASP A 82 -1.69 -1.16 3.36
N TYR A 83 -0.83 -0.45 4.08
CA TYR A 83 0.33 -1.04 4.78
C TYR A 83 0.30 -0.72 6.28
N VAL A 84 0.68 -1.71 7.09
CA VAL A 84 1.01 -1.52 8.51
C VAL A 84 2.51 -1.68 8.69
N VAL A 85 3.16 -0.73 9.34
CA VAL A 85 4.61 -0.76 9.59
C VAL A 85 4.88 -0.38 11.04
N ALA A 86 5.77 -1.10 11.72
CA ALA A 86 6.34 -0.70 13.00
C ALA A 86 7.55 0.20 12.79
N GLU A 87 7.55 1.40 13.36
CA GLU A 87 8.77 2.18 13.58
C GLU A 87 9.34 1.81 14.95
N ILE A 88 10.48 1.12 14.98
CA ILE A 88 11.14 0.68 16.22
C ILE A 88 12.37 1.54 16.46
N ARG A 89 12.42 2.18 17.62
CA ARG A 89 13.61 2.90 18.09
C ARG A 89 14.44 2.01 19.02
N ASP A 90 15.60 1.60 18.52
CA ASP A 90 16.54 0.69 19.18
C ASP A 90 18.00 1.15 18.97
N GLY A 91 18.33 2.32 19.52
CA GLY A 91 19.53 3.06 19.12
C GLY A 91 19.33 3.70 17.75
N ASP A 92 19.35 2.87 16.71
CA ASP A 92 18.95 3.22 15.34
C ASP A 92 17.44 3.03 15.13
N LEU A 93 16.92 3.56 14.02
CA LEU A 93 15.54 3.37 13.61
C LEU A 93 15.43 2.16 12.67
N LEU A 94 14.45 1.29 12.95
CA LEU A 94 14.09 0.16 12.10
C LEU A 94 12.61 0.27 11.72
N TYR A 95 12.27 -0.19 10.53
CA TYR A 95 10.92 -0.21 10.00
C TYR A 95 10.53 -1.64 9.68
N CYS A 96 9.62 -2.23 10.46
CA CYS A 96 9.19 -3.61 10.27
C CYS A 96 7.83 -3.66 9.61
N ARG A 97 7.76 -4.16 8.38
CA ARG A 97 6.50 -4.26 7.63
C ARG A 97 5.70 -5.42 8.18
N ALA A 98 4.40 -5.19 8.43
CA ALA A 98 3.51 -6.26 8.83
C ALA A 98 3.24 -7.24 7.68
N THR A 99 3.11 -8.53 8.01
CA THR A 99 2.43 -9.50 7.15
C THR A 99 0.93 -9.42 7.37
N PHE A 100 0.14 -9.98 6.44
CA PHE A 100 -1.30 -10.08 6.59
C PHE A 100 -1.69 -11.56 6.64
N GLU A 101 -2.15 -11.99 7.82
CA GLU A 101 -2.40 -13.39 8.15
C GLU A 101 -3.78 -13.48 8.79
N ASP A 102 -4.59 -14.46 8.38
CA ASP A 102 -5.91 -14.74 8.95
C ASP A 102 -6.80 -13.49 9.23
N GLY A 103 -6.76 -12.51 8.32
CA GLY A 103 -7.60 -11.31 8.37
C GLY A 103 -7.08 -10.17 9.26
N HIS A 104 -5.87 -10.25 9.79
CA HIS A 104 -5.25 -9.21 10.61
C HIS A 104 -3.77 -8.97 10.22
N PHE A 105 -3.21 -7.85 10.69
CA PHE A 105 -1.81 -7.53 10.43
C PHE A 105 -0.93 -8.06 11.56
N VAL A 106 0.19 -8.69 11.21
CA VAL A 106 1.16 -9.24 12.17
C VAL A 106 2.49 -8.51 12.02
N LEU A 107 3.01 -7.94 13.10
CA LEU A 107 4.31 -7.29 13.18
C LEU A 107 5.30 -8.17 13.93
N ASP A 108 6.47 -8.39 13.34
CA ASP A 108 7.55 -9.15 13.95
C ASP A 108 8.92 -8.54 13.64
N ASP A 109 9.97 -9.07 14.29
CA ASP A 109 11.37 -8.69 14.02
C ASP A 109 11.93 -9.32 12.72
N GLY A 110 11.17 -10.21 12.07
CA GLY A 110 11.60 -10.94 10.87
C GLY A 110 11.56 -10.11 9.59
N HIS A 111 10.73 -9.06 9.55
CA HIS A 111 10.47 -8.24 8.36
C HIS A 111 10.89 -6.78 8.54
N CYS A 112 12.08 -6.56 9.11
CA CYS A 112 12.61 -5.23 9.41
C CYS A 112 13.59 -4.71 8.37
N PHE A 113 13.50 -3.41 8.11
CA PHE A 113 14.28 -2.69 7.10
C PHE A 113 14.90 -1.42 7.71
N PRO A 114 16.03 -0.94 7.17
CA PRO A 114 16.71 0.25 7.69
C PRO A 114 15.95 1.56 7.38
N THR A 115 15.07 1.55 6.37
CA THR A 115 14.26 2.72 5.99
C THR A 115 12.81 2.33 5.75
N LEU A 116 11.90 3.30 5.91
CA LEU A 116 10.49 3.10 5.60
C LEU A 116 10.28 2.80 4.10
N GLU A 117 11.05 3.42 3.22
CA GLU A 117 10.99 3.15 1.78
C GLU A 117 11.34 1.70 1.47
N ASP A 118 12.37 1.15 2.10
CA ASP A 118 12.74 -0.25 1.93
C ASP A 118 11.66 -1.20 2.46
N ALA A 119 11.01 -0.86 3.58
CA ALA A 119 9.87 -1.61 4.10
C ALA A 119 8.68 -1.62 3.13
N LEU A 120 8.47 -0.55 2.38
CA LEU A 120 7.40 -0.41 1.39
C LEU A 120 7.81 -0.85 -0.01
N ARG A 121 9.07 -1.22 -0.22
CA ARG A 121 9.58 -1.70 -1.49
C ARG A 121 9.08 -3.11 -1.76
N ARG A 122 8.69 -3.33 -3.00
CA ARG A 122 8.28 -4.63 -3.52
C ARG A 122 8.62 -4.73 -5.00
N ARG A 123 8.65 -5.95 -5.51
CA ARG A 123 8.96 -6.23 -6.92
C ARG A 123 7.73 -6.70 -7.67
N ILE A 124 7.50 -6.16 -8.86
CA ILE A 124 6.50 -6.65 -9.81
C ILE A 124 7.25 -7.30 -10.97
N THR A 125 6.95 -8.56 -11.24
CA THR A 125 7.54 -9.31 -12.35
C THR A 125 6.51 -9.56 -13.43
N LEU A 126 6.74 -9.06 -14.64
CA LEU A 126 5.94 -9.42 -15.80
C LEU A 126 6.43 -10.76 -16.36
N SER A 127 5.54 -11.74 -16.39
CA SER A 127 5.79 -13.06 -16.98
C SER A 127 4.78 -13.31 -18.10
N SER A 128 5.17 -13.03 -19.36
CA SER A 128 4.27 -13.12 -20.52
C SER A 128 5.03 -13.23 -21.84
N CYS A 129 4.37 -13.79 -22.86
CA CYS A 129 4.86 -13.82 -24.24
C CYS A 129 3.97 -12.94 -25.12
N ILE A 130 4.57 -11.96 -25.82
CA ILE A 130 3.82 -10.97 -26.61
C ILE A 130 4.44 -10.87 -28.01
N ASN A 131 3.59 -10.72 -29.03
CA ASN A 131 4.03 -10.39 -30.40
C ASN A 131 4.53 -8.93 -30.46
N GLY A 132 5.77 -8.74 -30.08
CA GLY A 132 6.41 -7.45 -29.93
C GLY A 132 7.79 -7.57 -29.33
N THR A 133 8.57 -6.50 -29.43
CA THR A 133 9.88 -6.36 -28.80
C THR A 133 9.75 -5.64 -27.48
N TYR A 134 10.23 -6.23 -26.38
CA TYR A 134 10.25 -5.58 -25.07
C TYR A 134 11.24 -4.40 -25.06
N LEU A 135 10.79 -3.26 -24.52
CA LEU A 135 11.55 -2.01 -24.48
C LEU A 135 11.96 -1.60 -23.06
N GLY A 136 11.49 -2.31 -22.03
CA GLY A 136 11.67 -1.95 -20.63
C GLY A 136 10.36 -1.54 -19.95
N TYR A 137 10.44 -0.69 -18.94
CA TYR A 137 9.28 -0.22 -18.19
C TYR A 137 9.34 1.29 -17.95
N LYS A 138 8.20 1.87 -17.59
CA LYS A 138 8.10 3.23 -17.01
C LYS A 138 7.14 3.20 -15.82
N ILE A 139 7.40 4.07 -14.84
CA ILE A 139 6.51 4.31 -13.71
C ILE A 139 5.99 5.74 -13.84
N GLU A 140 4.68 5.89 -14.04
CA GLU A 140 4.02 7.19 -14.09
C GLU A 140 3.44 7.54 -12.71
N ARG A 141 3.57 8.80 -12.29
CA ARG A 141 3.02 9.31 -11.00
C ARG A 141 3.38 8.45 -9.79
N ASN A 142 4.56 7.81 -9.82
CA ASN A 142 5.07 6.92 -8.78
C ASN A 142 4.10 5.78 -8.35
N SER A 143 3.10 5.46 -9.17
CA SER A 143 2.02 4.53 -8.80
C SER A 143 1.43 3.76 -9.97
N ILE A 144 1.69 4.14 -11.23
CA ILE A 144 1.22 3.41 -12.40
C ILE A 144 2.41 2.78 -13.12
N VAL A 145 2.42 1.46 -13.23
CA VAL A 145 3.50 0.71 -13.88
C VAL A 145 3.09 0.35 -15.30
N TYR A 146 3.94 0.67 -16.27
CA TYR A 146 3.79 0.22 -17.65
C TYR A 146 5.00 -0.58 -18.09
N PHE A 147 4.78 -1.82 -18.52
CA PHE A 147 5.77 -2.58 -19.28
C PHE A 147 5.62 -2.24 -20.76
N LEU A 148 6.71 -1.85 -21.40
CA LEU A 148 6.70 -1.23 -22.72
C LEU A 148 7.11 -2.23 -23.79
N PHE A 149 6.32 -2.31 -24.85
CA PHE A 149 6.60 -3.13 -26.02
C PHE A 149 6.43 -2.31 -27.30
N ARG A 150 7.22 -2.67 -28.33
CA ARG A 150 6.97 -2.28 -29.71
C ARG A 150 6.35 -3.44 -30.45
N ALA A 151 5.20 -3.24 -31.09
CA ALA A 151 4.58 -4.29 -31.90
C ALA A 151 5.55 -4.77 -32.99
N SER A 152 5.68 -6.08 -33.14
CA SER A 152 6.51 -6.75 -34.15
C SER A 152 5.90 -8.11 -34.49
N ASN A 153 6.37 -8.74 -35.58
CA ASN A 153 5.92 -10.08 -35.96
C ASN A 153 6.64 -11.20 -35.18
N GLU A 154 7.53 -10.84 -34.26
CA GLU A 154 8.27 -11.77 -33.42
C GLU A 154 7.66 -11.81 -32.02
N THR A 155 7.59 -13.00 -31.45
CA THR A 155 7.10 -13.17 -30.08
C THR A 155 8.27 -13.04 -29.10
N THR A 156 8.22 -12.06 -28.20
CA THR A 156 9.15 -11.96 -27.06
C THR A 156 8.48 -12.47 -25.80
N CYS A 157 9.10 -13.45 -25.16
CA CYS A 157 8.74 -13.87 -23.81
C CYS A 157 9.60 -13.12 -22.79
N VAL A 158 8.96 -12.43 -21.85
CA VAL A 158 9.62 -11.67 -20.80
C VAL A 158 9.41 -12.33 -19.43
N ASN A 159 10.42 -12.20 -18.59
CA ASN A 159 10.36 -12.50 -17.16
C ASN A 159 11.15 -11.41 -16.43
N GLU A 160 10.62 -10.19 -16.51
CA GLU A 160 11.34 -8.97 -16.17
C GLU A 160 10.69 -8.30 -14.97
N SER A 161 11.53 -7.78 -14.07
CA SER A 161 11.09 -7.24 -12.80
C SER A 161 11.31 -5.73 -12.70
N VAL A 162 10.39 -5.06 -12.02
CA VAL A 162 10.51 -3.65 -11.62
C VAL A 162 10.26 -3.52 -10.12
N GLU A 163 11.08 -2.70 -9.46
CA GLU A 163 10.85 -2.32 -8.07
C GLU A 163 9.89 -1.13 -8.00
N VAL A 164 8.92 -1.22 -7.10
CA VAL A 164 7.96 -0.14 -6.82
C VAL A 164 7.88 0.10 -5.32
N LEU A 165 7.48 1.32 -4.96
CA LEU A 165 7.29 1.73 -3.58
C LEU A 165 5.79 1.87 -3.30
N GLY A 166 5.31 1.15 -2.28
CA GLY A 166 3.91 1.17 -1.87
C GLY A 166 2.97 0.52 -2.89
N ARG A 167 1.70 0.93 -2.81
CA ARG A 167 0.65 0.41 -3.67
C ARG A 167 0.70 1.07 -5.03
N THR A 168 0.40 0.29 -6.06
CA THR A 168 0.20 0.80 -7.42
C THR A 168 -1.28 1.10 -7.64
N TRP A 169 -1.55 2.17 -8.39
CA TRP A 169 -2.88 2.44 -8.93
C TRP A 169 -3.26 1.42 -10.01
N GLY A 170 -2.27 1.00 -10.80
CA GLY A 170 -2.44 -0.03 -11.81
C GLY A 170 -1.13 -0.49 -12.40
N ILE A 171 -1.17 -1.68 -13.00
CA ILE A 171 -0.07 -2.31 -13.71
C ILE A 171 -0.60 -2.65 -15.10
N PHE A 172 0.13 -2.24 -16.13
CA PHE A 172 -0.32 -2.34 -17.51
C PHE A 172 0.83 -2.75 -18.43
N VAL A 173 0.47 -3.26 -19.60
CA VAL A 173 1.38 -3.42 -20.73
C VAL A 173 0.98 -2.44 -21.83
N GLU A 174 1.94 -1.65 -22.29
CA GLU A 174 1.78 -0.67 -23.35
C GLU A 174 2.46 -1.18 -24.62
N ILE A 175 1.69 -1.48 -25.66
CA ILE A 175 2.21 -1.99 -26.93
C ILE A 175 2.05 -0.90 -27.99
N THR A 176 3.16 -0.32 -28.42
CA THR A 176 3.16 0.74 -29.46
C THR A 176 3.37 0.12 -30.84
N GLY A 177 2.40 0.29 -31.74
CA GLY A 177 2.47 -0.11 -33.14
C GLY A 177 2.41 1.09 -34.09
N THR A 178 2.35 0.81 -35.39
CA THR A 178 2.21 1.86 -36.43
C THR A 178 0.84 2.53 -36.41
N ASN A 179 -0.19 1.81 -35.91
CA ASN A 179 -1.58 2.23 -35.97
C ASN A 179 -2.10 2.78 -34.63
N GLY A 180 -1.21 2.98 -33.65
CA GLY A 180 -1.55 3.47 -32.32
C GLY A 180 -0.89 2.68 -31.20
N THR A 181 -1.35 2.93 -29.98
CA THR A 181 -0.89 2.29 -28.75
C THR A 181 -2.03 1.50 -28.15
N LEU A 182 -1.77 0.24 -27.80
CA LEU A 182 -2.69 -0.66 -27.12
C LEU A 182 -2.31 -0.72 -25.64
N ILE A 183 -3.28 -0.58 -24.73
CA ILE A 183 -3.07 -0.75 -23.30
C ILE A 183 -3.74 -2.05 -22.85
N CYS A 184 -2.93 -3.00 -22.42
CA CYS A 184 -3.40 -4.27 -21.90
C CYS A 184 -3.35 -4.25 -20.36
N PRO A 185 -4.43 -4.59 -19.66
CA PRO A 185 -4.36 -4.87 -18.24
C PRO A 185 -3.58 -6.15 -17.99
N VAL A 186 -3.12 -6.31 -16.75
CA VAL A 186 -2.49 -7.54 -16.28
C VAL A 186 -3.34 -8.20 -15.22
N GLU A 187 -3.16 -9.50 -15.05
CA GLU A 187 -3.68 -10.27 -13.94
C GLU A 187 -2.54 -10.68 -13.00
N VAL A 188 -2.81 -10.70 -11.69
CA VAL A 188 -1.87 -11.18 -10.69
C VAL A 188 -1.97 -12.70 -10.65
N ILE A 189 -0.90 -13.38 -11.04
CA ILE A 189 -0.83 -14.85 -11.02
C ILE A 189 -0.13 -15.39 -9.77
N ASN A 190 0.67 -14.55 -9.08
CA ASN A 190 1.26 -14.87 -7.78
C ASN A 190 1.53 -13.61 -6.97
N GLY A 191 1.43 -13.73 -5.65
CA GLY A 191 1.66 -12.63 -4.71
C GLY A 191 0.49 -11.67 -4.56
N THR A 192 0.75 -10.55 -3.88
CA THR A 192 -0.20 -9.48 -3.59
C THR A 192 0.53 -8.14 -3.56
N TYR A 193 -0.19 -7.02 -3.46
CA TYR A 193 0.43 -5.70 -3.27
C TYR A 193 1.26 -5.59 -1.98
N LEU A 194 1.08 -6.49 -0.99
CA LEU A 194 1.88 -6.55 0.23
C LEU A 194 3.18 -7.34 0.07
N THR A 195 3.34 -8.07 -1.04
CA THR A 195 4.49 -8.92 -1.34
C THR A 195 5.05 -8.61 -2.72
N ASP A 196 6.05 -9.39 -3.15
CA ASP A 196 6.39 -9.44 -4.57
C ASP A 196 5.21 -9.99 -5.37
N GLU A 197 4.92 -9.37 -6.52
CA GLU A 197 3.85 -9.77 -7.43
C GLU A 197 4.46 -10.36 -8.71
N VAL A 198 3.85 -11.42 -9.22
CA VAL A 198 4.06 -11.89 -10.58
C VAL A 198 2.75 -11.67 -11.34
N VAL A 199 2.86 -10.97 -12.47
CA VAL A 199 1.72 -10.61 -13.29
C VAL A 199 1.86 -11.18 -14.71
N ALA A 200 0.73 -11.48 -15.32
CA ALA A 200 0.64 -11.89 -16.72
C ALA A 200 -0.31 -10.96 -17.48
N VAL A 201 -0.12 -10.80 -18.78
CA VAL A 201 -1.01 -10.00 -19.63
C VAL A 201 -2.37 -10.68 -19.74
N ASP A 202 -3.44 -9.93 -19.46
CA ASP A 202 -4.80 -10.35 -19.78
C ASP A 202 -5.12 -9.93 -21.22
N GLU A 203 -4.73 -10.78 -22.17
CA GLU A 203 -4.89 -10.54 -23.61
C GLU A 203 -6.36 -10.31 -24.00
N GLY A 204 -7.31 -10.91 -23.26
CA GLY A 204 -8.74 -10.80 -23.52
C GLY A 204 -9.32 -9.42 -23.25
N ARG A 205 -8.55 -8.52 -22.63
CA ARG A 205 -8.98 -7.17 -22.24
C ARG A 205 -8.10 -6.05 -22.79
N CYS A 206 -7.21 -6.35 -23.72
CA CYS A 206 -6.46 -5.32 -24.42
C CYS A 206 -7.38 -4.43 -25.27
N GLY A 207 -7.26 -3.11 -25.14
CA GLY A 207 -8.08 -2.13 -25.86
C GLY A 207 -7.40 -0.79 -26.10
#